data_AF-A0A816P793-F1
#
_entry.id   AF-A0A816P793-F1
#
_cell.length_a   1.000
_cell.length_b   1.000
_cell.length_c   1.000
_cell.angle_alpha   90.00
_cell.angle_beta   90.00
_cell.angle_gamma   90.00
#
_symmetry.space_group_name_H-M   'P 1'
#
loop_
_entity.id
_entity.type
_entity.pdbx_description
1 polymer ?
#
loop_
_entity_poly.entity_id
_entity_poly.type
_entity_poly.pdbx_seq_one_letter_code
_entity_poly.pdbx_strand_id
1 'polypeptide(L)'
;MSSNIDRETMVAALSEAERNLEVITKAGITELMALRQPPLSVVYVFQGLAALLVPNRRMSDWNEIRKWLGSQVNQLINMLINLDKDLITDEQLTNLKSILALPECEPERVKRCSLAAYQLCQFLHGVVALVTFQRQYQQTINEPSS
;
A
#
# COMPACT_ATOMS: atom_id res chain seq x y z
N MET A 1 4.88 -8.15 27.08
CA MET A 1 3.96 -9.19 26.56
C MET A 1 3.06 -8.69 25.43
N SER A 2 2.78 -7.38 25.29
CA SER A 2 1.93 -6.84 24.21
C SER A 2 2.59 -6.81 22.82
N SER A 3 3.92 -6.63 22.74
CA SER A 3 4.63 -6.43 21.45
C SER A 3 4.48 -7.58 20.44
N ASN A 4 4.51 -8.84 20.88
CA ASN A 4 4.35 -9.98 19.96
C ASN A 4 2.91 -10.11 19.44
N ILE A 5 1.91 -9.81 20.27
CA ILE A 5 0.50 -9.86 19.91
C ILE A 5 0.17 -8.78 18.87
N ASP A 6 0.74 -7.58 19.05
CA ASP A 6 0.56 -6.46 18.11
C ASP A 6 1.14 -6.82 16.72
N ARG A 7 2.33 -7.43 16.69
CA ARG A 7 2.95 -7.93 15.46
C ARG A 7 2.10 -9.00 14.77
N GLU A 8 1.68 -10.03 15.50
CA GLU A 8 0.86 -11.12 14.96
C GLU A 8 -0.46 -10.59 14.37
N THR A 9 -1.07 -9.62 15.04
CA THR A 9 -2.28 -8.94 14.57
C THR A 9 -2.03 -8.22 13.25
N MET A 10 -0.93 -7.47 13.14
CA MET A 10 -0.56 -6.77 11.90
C MET A 10 -0.26 -7.73 10.75
N VAL A 11 0.46 -8.82 11.03
CA VAL A 11 0.74 -9.87 10.03
C VAL A 11 -0.55 -10.50 9.54
N ALA A 12 -1.47 -10.84 10.45
CA ALA A 12 -2.76 -11.44 10.10
C ALA A 12 -3.60 -10.49 9.22
N ALA A 13 -3.67 -9.20 9.58
CA ALA A 13 -4.38 -8.19 8.80
C ALA A 13 -3.78 -7.99 7.41
N LEU A 14 -2.44 -8.00 7.30
CA LEU A 14 -1.77 -7.89 6.00
C LEU A 14 -1.96 -9.15 5.16
N SER A 15 -1.87 -10.34 5.75
CA SER A 15 -2.16 -11.59 5.03
C SER A 15 -3.61 -11.65 4.53
N GLU A 16 -4.56 -11.09 5.27
CA GLU A 16 -5.93 -10.93 4.78
C GLU A 16 -6.00 -9.96 3.59
N ALA A 17 -5.31 -8.83 3.67
CA ALA A 17 -5.24 -7.89 2.54
C ALA A 17 -4.58 -8.53 1.31
N GLU A 18 -3.51 -9.31 1.47
CA GLU A 18 -2.85 -10.06 0.39
C GLU A 18 -3.79 -11.09 -0.25
N ARG A 19 -4.55 -11.86 0.56
CA ARG A 19 -5.59 -12.76 0.04
C ARG A 19 -6.66 -11.99 -0.75
N ASN A 20 -7.05 -10.81 -0.28
CA ASN A 20 -7.99 -9.96 -1.01
C ASN A 20 -7.42 -9.49 -2.36
N LEU A 21 -6.11 -9.27 -2.48
CA LEU A 21 -5.45 -8.94 -3.75
C LEU A 21 -5.52 -10.09 -4.76
N GLU A 22 -5.44 -11.35 -4.32
CA GLU A 22 -5.60 -12.53 -5.20
C GLU A 22 -7.00 -12.60 -5.82
N VAL A 23 -8.00 -12.08 -5.11
CA VAL A 23 -9.39 -12.03 -5.56
C VAL A 23 -9.69 -10.74 -6.34
N ILE A 24 -8.80 -9.75 -6.34
CA ILE A 24 -8.95 -8.57 -7.20
C ILE A 24 -8.97 -9.04 -8.65
N THR A 25 -10.10 -8.82 -9.31
CA THR A 25 -10.17 -9.08 -10.74
C THR A 25 -9.31 -8.07 -11.47
N LYS A 26 -8.52 -8.52 -12.45
CA LYS A 26 -7.83 -7.64 -13.40
C LYS A 26 -8.79 -6.59 -14.00
N ALA A 27 -10.06 -6.97 -14.18
CA ALA A 27 -11.12 -6.06 -14.62
C ALA A 27 -11.28 -4.86 -13.66
N GLY A 28 -11.37 -5.09 -12.34
CA GLY A 28 -11.52 -4.01 -11.36
C GLY A 28 -10.36 -3.00 -11.36
N ILE A 29 -9.11 -3.47 -11.52
CA ILE A 29 -7.96 -2.55 -11.67
C ILE A 29 -8.05 -1.80 -13.00
N THR A 30 -8.40 -2.49 -14.08
CA THR A 30 -8.49 -1.88 -15.42
C THR A 30 -9.59 -0.82 -15.49
N GLU A 31 -10.73 -1.05 -14.84
CA GLU A 31 -11.83 -0.09 -14.71
C GLU A 31 -11.37 1.19 -14.00
N LEU A 32 -10.64 1.06 -12.88
CA LEU A 32 -10.10 2.20 -12.17
C LEU A 32 -9.09 3.00 -13.00
N MET A 33 -8.26 2.31 -13.79
CA MET A 33 -7.32 2.96 -14.71
C MET A 33 -8.01 3.57 -15.94
N ALA A 34 -9.21 3.15 -16.30
CA ALA A 34 -9.96 3.69 -17.43
C ALA A 34 -10.61 5.05 -17.11
N LEU A 35 -10.63 5.46 -15.84
CA LEU A 35 -11.19 6.75 -15.41
C LEU A 35 -10.39 7.92 -16.00
N ARG A 36 -11.06 8.73 -16.83
CA ARG A 36 -10.49 9.98 -17.37
C ARG A 36 -10.28 11.03 -16.29
N GLN A 37 -11.19 11.07 -15.31
CA GLN A 37 -11.14 11.95 -14.14
C GLN A 37 -11.48 11.12 -12.88
N PRO A 38 -10.50 10.40 -12.32
CA PRO A 38 -10.73 9.58 -11.14
C PRO A 38 -11.06 10.43 -9.89
N PRO A 39 -11.85 9.91 -8.94
CA PRO A 39 -11.96 10.49 -7.62
C PRO A 39 -10.59 10.59 -6.93
N LEU A 40 -10.40 11.60 -6.07
CA LEU A 40 -9.13 11.79 -5.34
C LEU A 40 -8.70 10.55 -4.54
N SER A 41 -9.64 9.85 -3.91
CA SER A 41 -9.38 8.58 -3.23
C SER A 41 -8.70 7.55 -4.12
N VAL A 42 -9.15 7.43 -5.37
CA VAL A 42 -8.54 6.50 -6.34
C VAL A 42 -7.15 6.99 -6.73
N VAL A 43 -6.98 8.28 -7.00
CA VAL A 43 -5.67 8.88 -7.31
C VAL A 43 -4.65 8.60 -6.22
N TYR A 44 -5.01 8.84 -4.96
CA TYR A 44 -4.08 8.67 -3.84
C TYR A 44 -3.75 7.21 -3.56
N VAL A 45 -4.69 6.27 -3.73
CA VAL A 45 -4.37 4.84 -3.66
C VAL A 45 -3.32 4.46 -4.69
N PHE A 46 -3.45 4.93 -5.94
CA PHE A 46 -2.46 4.64 -6.97
C PHE A 46 -1.14 5.40 -6.80
N GLN A 47 -1.15 6.62 -6.25
CA GLN A 47 0.08 7.29 -5.81
C GLN A 47 0.80 6.48 -4.73
N GLY A 48 0.07 5.91 -3.78
CA GLY A 48 0.63 5.03 -2.74
C GLY A 48 1.28 3.78 -3.35
N LEU A 49 0.62 3.14 -4.31
CA LEU A 49 1.21 2.00 -5.05
C LEU A 49 2.48 2.40 -5.80
N ALA A 50 2.48 3.55 -6.47
CA ALA A 50 3.67 4.05 -7.18
C ALA A 50 4.82 4.35 -6.21
N ALA A 51 4.55 4.98 -5.06
CA ALA A 51 5.53 5.24 -4.02
C ALA A 51 6.15 3.95 -3.45
N LEU A 52 5.34 2.88 -3.37
CA LEU A 52 5.80 1.58 -2.88
C LEU A 52 6.61 0.80 -3.92
N LEU A 53 6.20 0.83 -5.20
CA LEU A 53 6.78 -0.01 -6.25
C LEU A 53 7.88 0.67 -7.07
N VAL A 54 8.01 2.00 -6.98
CA VAL A 54 8.98 2.78 -7.75
C VAL A 54 9.79 3.69 -6.81
N PRO A 55 10.69 3.14 -5.98
CA PRO A 55 11.44 3.89 -4.96
C PRO A 55 12.16 5.13 -5.49
N ASN A 56 12.69 5.05 -6.70
CA ASN A 56 13.53 6.10 -7.29
C ASN A 56 12.75 7.12 -8.13
N ARG A 57 11.41 7.11 -8.08
CA ARG A 57 10.59 8.03 -8.86
C ARG A 57 9.28 8.38 -8.15
N ARG A 58 9.17 9.64 -7.74
CA ARG A 58 7.92 10.19 -7.21
C ARG A 58 6.97 10.52 -8.35
N MET A 59 5.90 9.73 -8.49
CA MET A 59 4.82 10.00 -9.43
C MET A 59 3.64 10.60 -8.66
N SER A 60 3.31 11.86 -8.93
CA SER A 60 2.14 12.55 -8.36
C SER A 60 1.03 12.79 -9.38
N ASP A 61 1.36 12.82 -10.67
CA ASP A 61 0.38 13.05 -11.73
C ASP A 61 -0.38 11.76 -12.10
N TRP A 62 -1.71 11.85 -12.22
CA TRP A 62 -2.55 10.70 -12.57
C TRP A 62 -2.18 10.11 -13.93
N ASN A 63 -1.89 10.93 -14.94
CA ASN A 63 -1.58 10.40 -16.27
C ASN A 63 -0.24 9.66 -16.27
N GLU A 64 0.74 10.16 -15.53
CA GLU A 64 2.03 9.49 -15.32
C GLU A 64 1.84 8.12 -14.64
N ILE A 65 1.10 8.08 -13.54
CA ILE A 65 0.83 6.87 -12.77
C ILE A 65 0.04 5.86 -13.61
N ARG A 66 -1.01 6.32 -14.28
CA ARG A 66 -1.85 5.49 -15.17
C ARG A 66 -1.03 4.91 -16.33
N LYS A 67 -0.11 5.67 -16.91
CA LYS A 67 0.76 5.20 -17.99
C LYS A 67 1.70 4.10 -17.49
N TRP A 68 2.34 4.30 -16.34
CA TRP A 68 3.22 3.30 -15.75
C TRP A 68 2.47 2.01 -15.34
N LEU A 69 1.34 2.15 -14.65
CA LEU A 69 0.49 1.01 -14.28
C LEU A 69 -0.06 0.28 -15.51
N GLY A 70 -0.43 1.01 -16.56
CA GLY A 70 -0.90 0.42 -17.82
C GLY A 70 0.09 -0.57 -18.43
N SER A 71 1.39 -0.29 -18.35
CA SER A 71 2.42 -1.24 -18.80
C SER A 71 2.59 -2.47 -17.90
N GLN A 72 2.23 -2.37 -16.61
CA GLN A 72 2.50 -3.38 -15.59
C GLN A 72 1.23 -4.04 -15.04
N VAL A 73 0.03 -3.72 -15.55
CA VAL A 73 -1.25 -4.11 -14.95
C VAL A 73 -1.40 -5.62 -14.73
N ASN A 74 -0.86 -6.42 -15.66
CA ASN A 74 -0.90 -7.87 -15.58
C ASN A 74 0.00 -8.43 -14.46
N GLN A 75 1.04 -7.68 -14.08
CA GLN A 75 2.03 -8.06 -13.09
C GLN A 75 1.77 -7.36 -11.74
N LEU A 76 0.92 -6.34 -11.69
CA LEU A 76 0.71 -5.51 -10.50
C LEU A 76 0.41 -6.34 -9.26
N ILE A 77 -0.58 -7.24 -9.33
CA ILE A 77 -0.95 -8.10 -8.19
C ILE A 77 0.23 -8.98 -7.77
N ASN A 78 0.93 -9.59 -8.72
CA ASN A 78 2.11 -10.41 -8.41
C ASN A 78 3.24 -9.59 -7.78
N MET A 79 3.45 -8.34 -8.21
CA MET A 79 4.45 -7.45 -7.60
C MET A 79 4.08 -7.10 -6.15
N LEU A 80 2.79 -6.94 -5.85
CA LEU A 80 2.33 -6.64 -4.49
C LEU A 80 2.43 -7.84 -3.56
N ILE A 81 2.00 -9.02 -4.01
CA ILE A 81 2.07 -10.26 -3.23
C ILE A 81 3.52 -10.67 -2.94
N ASN A 82 4.40 -10.53 -3.93
CA ASN A 82 5.82 -10.87 -3.79
C ASN A 82 6.69 -9.70 -3.33
N LEU A 83 6.09 -8.61 -2.84
CA LEU A 83 6.82 -7.46 -2.34
C LEU A 83 7.64 -7.86 -1.11
N ASP A 84 8.95 -7.71 -1.21
CA ASP A 84 9.85 -7.83 -0.08
C ASP A 84 9.73 -6.58 0.82
N LYS A 85 9.14 -6.78 1.99
CA LYS A 85 8.83 -5.71 2.94
C LYS A 85 10.08 -5.23 3.68
N ASP A 86 11.11 -6.07 3.76
CA ASP A 86 12.39 -5.73 4.40
C ASP A 86 13.24 -4.81 3.50
N LEU A 87 12.98 -4.78 2.19
CA LEU A 87 13.63 -3.88 1.24
C LEU A 87 12.95 -2.51 1.11
N ILE A 88 11.82 -2.29 1.77
CA ILE A 88 11.14 -0.99 1.76
C ILE A 88 12.03 0.02 2.48
N THR A 89 12.40 1.10 1.79
CA THR A 89 13.29 2.14 2.34
C THR A 89 12.55 3.10 3.29
N ASP A 90 13.30 3.88 4.06
CA ASP A 90 12.73 4.96 4.91
C ASP A 90 11.99 6.01 4.09
N GLU A 91 12.50 6.34 2.91
CA GLU A 91 11.89 7.29 2.00
C GLU A 91 10.55 6.77 1.46
N GLN A 92 10.51 5.53 0.98
CA GLN A 92 9.26 4.89 0.52
C GLN A 92 8.20 4.88 1.62
N LEU A 93 8.59 4.46 2.82
CA LEU A 93 7.67 4.41 3.96
C LEU A 93 7.15 5.81 4.32
N THR A 94 8.02 6.82 4.34
CA THR A 94 7.65 8.21 4.67
C THR A 94 6.69 8.78 3.63
N ASN A 95 6.99 8.58 2.34
CA ASN A 95 6.13 9.01 1.24
C ASN A 95 4.76 8.32 1.33
N LEU A 96 4.74 7.00 1.55
CA LEU A 96 3.51 6.25 1.66
C LEU A 96 2.67 6.68 2.87
N LYS A 97 3.28 6.88 4.05
CA LYS A 97 2.62 7.44 5.24
C LYS A 97 1.99 8.79 4.96
N SER A 98 2.68 9.67 4.23
CA SER A 98 2.17 11.01 3.91
C SER A 98 0.90 10.95 3.05
N ILE A 99 0.82 9.98 2.13
CA ILE A 99 -0.34 9.76 1.27
C ILE A 99 -1.48 9.11 2.06
N LEU A 100 -1.19 8.08 2.86
CA LEU A 100 -2.21 7.37 3.64
C LEU A 100 -2.78 8.17 4.82
N ALA A 101 -2.09 9.21 5.26
CA ALA A 101 -2.61 10.16 6.25
C ALA A 101 -3.73 11.07 5.71
N LEU A 102 -3.92 11.11 4.39
CA LEU A 102 -4.99 11.90 3.77
C LEU A 102 -6.36 11.28 4.09
N PRO A 103 -7.39 12.08 4.42
CA PRO A 103 -8.75 11.58 4.66
C PRO A 103 -9.33 10.79 3.49
N GLU A 104 -8.87 11.07 2.27
CA GLU A 104 -9.27 10.37 1.04
C GLU A 104 -8.78 8.93 0.98
N CYS A 105 -7.76 8.57 1.76
CA CYS A 105 -7.17 7.24 1.90
C CYS A 105 -7.73 6.46 3.09
N GLU A 106 -8.78 6.95 3.74
CA GLU A 106 -9.50 6.18 4.75
C GLU A 106 -10.21 4.99 4.07
N PRO A 107 -9.99 3.74 4.52
CA PRO A 107 -10.52 2.56 3.83
C PRO A 107 -12.04 2.61 3.58
N GLU A 108 -12.83 3.02 4.57
CA GLU A 108 -14.29 3.13 4.42
C GLU A 108 -14.72 4.19 3.42
N ARG A 109 -13.94 5.26 3.26
CA ARG A 109 -14.19 6.27 2.22
C ARG A 109 -13.82 5.75 0.84
N VAL A 110 -12.67 5.07 0.70
CA VAL A 110 -12.22 4.46 -0.56
C VAL A 110 -13.20 3.38 -1.03
N LYS A 111 -13.75 2.59 -0.11
CA LYS A 111 -14.73 1.53 -0.39
C LYS A 111 -16.00 2.05 -1.07
N ARG A 112 -16.41 3.28 -0.78
CA ARG A 112 -17.55 3.93 -1.45
C ARG A 112 -17.26 4.22 -2.93
N CYS A 113 -15.99 4.31 -3.33
CA CYS A 113 -15.60 4.52 -4.71
C CYS A 113 -15.46 3.20 -5.47
N SER A 114 -14.79 2.20 -4.88
CA SER A 114 -14.58 0.90 -5.51
C SER A 114 -14.07 -0.14 -4.51
N LEU A 115 -14.55 -1.38 -4.66
CA LEU A 115 -14.04 -2.52 -3.91
C LEU A 115 -12.56 -2.79 -4.21
N ALA A 116 -12.15 -2.71 -5.48
CA ALA A 116 -10.75 -2.93 -5.86
C ALA A 116 -9.83 -1.84 -5.28
N ALA A 117 -10.28 -0.58 -5.28
CA ALA A 117 -9.52 0.52 -4.66
C ALA A 117 -9.40 0.32 -3.14
N TYR A 118 -10.46 -0.17 -2.49
CA TYR A 118 -10.45 -0.49 -1.07
C TYR A 118 -9.46 -1.58 -0.72
N GLN A 119 -9.45 -2.69 -1.47
CA GLN A 119 -8.52 -3.80 -1.22
C GLN A 119 -7.06 -3.37 -1.38
N LEU A 120 -6.76 -2.55 -2.40
CA LEU A 120 -5.44 -1.93 -2.57
C LEU A 120 -5.09 -0.99 -1.40
N CYS A 121 -6.05 -0.18 -0.95
CA CYS A 121 -5.88 0.72 0.19
C CYS A 121 -5.57 -0.04 1.48
N GLN A 122 -6.32 -1.11 1.78
CA GLN A 122 -6.06 -1.94 2.96
C GLN A 122 -4.67 -2.56 2.94
N PHE A 123 -4.22 -3.05 1.78
CA PHE A 123 -2.88 -3.59 1.62
C PHE A 123 -1.81 -2.54 1.96
N LEU A 124 -1.94 -1.32 1.42
CA LEU A 124 -0.99 -0.23 1.69
C LEU A 124 -0.93 0.12 3.19
N HIS A 125 -2.07 0.19 3.87
CA HIS A 125 -2.14 0.41 5.32
C HIS A 125 -1.47 -0.73 6.10
N GLY A 126 -1.73 -1.99 5.71
CA GLY A 126 -1.12 -3.17 6.34
C GLY A 126 0.40 -3.18 6.20
N VAL A 127 0.92 -2.85 5.02
CA VAL A 127 2.36 -2.71 4.79
C VAL A 127 2.96 -1.63 5.68
N VAL A 128 2.35 -0.43 5.73
CA VAL A 128 2.85 0.66 6.59
C VAL A 128 2.86 0.27 8.06
N ALA A 129 1.79 -0.37 8.55
CA ALA A 129 1.69 -0.81 9.94
C ALA A 129 2.80 -1.80 10.29
N LEU A 130 2.96 -2.86 9.49
CA LEU A 130 3.94 -3.91 9.74
C LEU A 130 5.38 -3.38 9.69
N VAL A 131 5.73 -2.63 8.63
CA VAL A 131 7.09 -2.11 8.44
C VAL A 131 7.45 -1.09 9.53
N THR A 132 6.49 -0.24 9.93
CA THR A 132 6.71 0.71 11.03
C THR A 132 6.99 -0.03 12.34
N PHE A 133 6.18 -1.04 12.64
CA PHE A 133 6.36 -1.87 13.83
C PHE A 133 7.72 -2.57 13.83
N GLN A 134 8.11 -3.19 12.69
CA GLN A 134 9.40 -3.87 12.57
C GLN A 134 10.59 -2.95 12.87
N ARG A 135 10.59 -1.73 12.34
CA ARG A 135 11.67 -0.76 12.57
C ARG A 135 11.73 -0.29 14.02
N GLN A 136 10.59 -0.02 14.64
CA GLN A 136 10.52 0.33 16.06
C GLN A 136 11.02 -0.81 16.95
N TYR A 137 10.61 -2.04 16.64
CA TYR A 137 11.04 -3.23 17.38
C TYR A 137 12.55 -3.43 17.28
N GLN A 138 13.15 -3.30 16.08
CA GLN A 138 14.60 -3.38 15.89
C GLN A 138 15.36 -2.31 16.70
N GLN A 139 14.83 -1.10 16.83
CA GLN A 139 15.43 -0.04 17.66
C GLN A 139 15.41 -0.42 19.15
N THR A 140 14.31 -0.98 19.65
CA THR A 140 14.19 -1.37 21.07
C THR A 140 15.12 -2.54 21.47
N ILE A 141 15.49 -3.42 20.54
CA ILE A 141 16.43 -4.53 20.81
C ILE A 141 17.89 -4.05 20.80
N ASN A 142 18.19 -3.01 20.01
CA ASN A 142 19.55 -2.51 19.82
C ASN A 142 19.95 -1.42 20.84
N GLU A 143 19.05 -0.98 21.72
CA GLU A 143 19.44 -0.15 22.87
C GLU A 143 20.09 -1.03 23.96
N PRO A 144 21.40 -0.87 24.25
CA PRO A 144 22.00 -1.57 25.36
C PRO A 144 21.35 -1.08 26.65
N SER A 145 20.77 -2.02 27.42
CA SER A 145 20.30 -1.77 28.78
C SER A 145 21.33 -0.95 29.53
N SER A 146 20.99 0.31 29.82
CA SER A 146 21.80 1.21 30.64
C SER A 146 21.81 0.75 32.10
#